data_AF-A0A4R9EYI2-F1
#
_entry.id   AF-A0A4R9EYI2-F1
#
_cell.length_a   1.000
_cell.length_b   1.000
_cell.length_c   1.000
_cell.angle_alpha   90.00
_cell.angle_beta   90.00
_cell.angle_gamma   90.00
#
_symmetry.space_group_name_H-M   'P 1'
#
loop_
_entity.id
_entity.type
_entity.pdbx_description
1 polymer ?
#
loop_
_entity_poly.entity_id
_entity_poly.type
_entity_poly.pdbx_seq_one_letter_code
_entity_poly.pdbx_strand_id
1 'polypeptide(L)'
;MPSEKYLRYGRPKPPDDPNQEYMSVQETAYVLKCSVDTVRRRIKGLGIESKPGRSVVTSKRDRQRIHEFGRKNAKAQDKVRALRAAELRPAA
;
A
#
# COMPACT_ATOMS: atom_id res chain seq x y z
N MET A 1 -15.63 -14.02 17.11
CA MET A 1 -14.23 -14.40 16.80
C MET A 1 -13.97 -14.13 15.32
N PRO A 2 -12.89 -13.43 14.94
CA PRO A 2 -12.50 -13.33 13.53
C PRO A 2 -12.23 -14.75 13.03
N SER A 3 -12.89 -15.20 11.97
CA SER A 3 -12.67 -16.54 11.42
C SER A 3 -11.22 -16.68 10.91
N GLU A 4 -10.69 -17.90 10.89
CA GLU A 4 -9.32 -18.21 10.44
C GLU A 4 -9.04 -17.66 9.02
N LYS A 5 -10.08 -17.56 8.21
CA LYS A 5 -10.09 -16.91 6.89
C LYS A 5 -9.62 -15.44 6.97
N TYR A 6 -10.09 -14.67 7.95
CA TYR A 6 -9.69 -13.26 8.16
C TYR A 6 -8.23 -13.11 8.56
N LEU A 7 -7.66 -14.06 9.30
CA LEU A 7 -6.24 -14.05 9.70
C LEU A 7 -5.30 -14.17 8.50
N ARG A 8 -5.71 -14.90 7.46
CA ARG A 8 -4.92 -15.10 6.22
C ARG A 8 -5.09 -13.93 5.23
N TYR A 9 -6.22 -13.24 5.24
CA TYR A 9 -6.51 -12.15 4.28
C TYR A 9 -5.58 -10.93 4.41
N GLY A 10 -4.90 -10.74 5.55
CA GLY A 10 -4.02 -9.59 5.81
C GLY A 10 -2.54 -9.81 5.53
N ARG A 11 -2.10 -11.05 5.23
CA ARG A 11 -0.67 -11.35 5.09
C ARG A 11 -0.19 -11.17 3.64
N PRO A 12 0.94 -10.46 3.42
CA PRO A 12 1.61 -10.48 2.12
C PRO A 12 2.01 -11.90 1.74
N LYS A 13 1.85 -12.25 0.46
CA LYS A 13 2.23 -13.56 -0.09
C LYS A 13 3.31 -13.35 -1.15
N PRO A 14 4.39 -14.14 -1.19
CA PRO A 14 5.33 -14.07 -2.31
C PRO A 14 4.63 -14.41 -3.64
N PRO A 15 4.91 -13.68 -4.72
CA PRO A 15 4.45 -14.06 -6.05
C PRO A 15 5.19 -15.28 -6.58
N ASP A 16 4.52 -16.04 -7.45
CA ASP A 16 5.13 -17.19 -8.14
C ASP A 16 6.22 -16.74 -9.13
N ASP A 17 6.05 -15.58 -9.77
CA ASP A 17 7.07 -14.88 -10.58
C ASP A 17 7.16 -13.40 -10.18
N PRO A 18 8.34 -12.87 -9.80
CA PRO A 18 8.55 -11.45 -9.51
C PRO A 18 8.21 -10.50 -10.67
N ASN A 19 8.29 -10.99 -11.90
CA ASN A 19 8.11 -10.19 -13.12
C ASN A 19 6.72 -10.30 -13.74
N GLN A 20 5.81 -11.09 -13.16
CA GLN A 20 4.47 -11.26 -13.73
C GLN A 20 3.74 -9.90 -13.89
N GLU A 21 3.08 -9.73 -15.04
CA GLU A 21 2.40 -8.48 -15.39
C GLU A 21 1.28 -8.16 -14.39
N TYR A 22 0.63 -9.19 -13.88
CA TYR A 22 -0.55 -9.11 -13.04
C TYR A 22 -0.29 -9.77 -11.69
N MET A 23 -0.44 -9.02 -10.60
CA MET A 23 -0.29 -9.52 -9.23
C MET A 23 -1.54 -9.26 -8.42
N SER A 24 -1.87 -10.18 -7.52
CA SER A 24 -2.83 -9.94 -6.45
C SER A 24 -2.34 -8.85 -5.48
N VAL A 25 -3.27 -8.26 -4.72
CA VAL A 25 -2.91 -7.28 -3.68
C VAL A 25 -1.94 -7.83 -2.64
N GLN A 26 -1.99 -9.13 -2.32
CA GLN A 26 -1.08 -9.76 -1.36
C GLN A 26 0.33 -9.89 -1.91
N GLU A 27 0.47 -10.23 -3.20
CA GLU A 27 1.74 -10.28 -3.90
C GLU A 27 2.34 -8.90 -4.10
N THR A 28 1.51 -7.92 -4.47
CA THR A 28 1.92 -6.52 -4.56
C THR A 28 2.36 -5.98 -3.20
N ALA A 29 1.69 -6.35 -2.12
CA ALA A 29 2.12 -6.01 -0.76
C ALA A 29 3.49 -6.60 -0.43
N TYR A 30 3.75 -7.84 -0.85
CA TYR A 30 5.03 -8.52 -0.66
C TYR A 30 6.16 -7.83 -1.44
N VAL A 31 5.95 -7.57 -2.73
CA VAL A 31 6.92 -6.89 -3.61
C VAL A 31 7.22 -5.47 -3.13
N LEU A 32 6.19 -4.73 -2.71
CA LEU A 32 6.34 -3.37 -2.19
C LEU A 32 6.78 -3.32 -0.71
N LYS A 33 6.99 -4.48 -0.07
CA LYS A 33 7.38 -4.62 1.34
C LYS A 33 6.49 -3.79 2.29
N CYS A 34 5.17 -3.85 2.11
CA CYS A 34 4.21 -3.11 2.91
C CYS A 34 2.99 -3.97 3.29
N SER A 35 2.11 -3.46 4.16
CA SER A 35 0.91 -4.20 4.55
C SER A 35 -0.14 -4.22 3.43
N VAL A 36 -0.94 -5.30 3.38
CA VAL A 36 -2.07 -5.45 2.44
C VAL A 36 -3.07 -4.29 2.59
N ASP A 37 -3.30 -3.80 3.82
CA ASP A 37 -4.17 -2.66 4.09
C ASP A 37 -3.63 -1.37 3.46
N THR A 38 -2.31 -1.15 3.54
CA THR A 38 -1.66 0.00 2.89
C THR A 38 -1.89 -0.03 1.39
N VAL A 39 -1.73 -1.18 0.74
CA VAL A 39 -1.98 -1.32 -0.70
C VAL A 39 -3.44 -1.02 -1.03
N ARG A 40 -4.40 -1.55 -0.28
CA ARG A 40 -5.84 -1.29 -0.49
C ARG A 40 -6.19 0.20 -0.37
N ARG A 41 -5.64 0.90 0.63
CA ARG A 41 -5.84 2.36 0.79
C ARG A 41 -5.29 3.13 -0.40
N ARG A 42 -4.10 2.75 -0.89
CA ARG A 42 -3.47 3.40 -2.05
C ARG A 42 -4.24 3.13 -3.34
N ILE A 43 -4.72 1.90 -3.54
CA ILE A 43 -5.59 1.54 -4.67
C ILE A 43 -6.86 2.40 -4.67
N LYS A 44 -7.53 2.51 -3.51
CA LYS A 44 -8.70 3.38 -3.35
C LYS A 44 -8.38 4.85 -3.62
N GLY A 45 -7.26 5.36 -3.09
CA GLY A 45 -6.83 6.74 -3.30
C GLY A 45 -6.42 7.07 -4.74
N LEU A 46 -6.02 6.06 -5.53
CA LEU A 46 -5.70 6.19 -6.95
C LEU A 46 -6.89 5.93 -7.87
N GLY A 47 -8.05 5.54 -7.33
CA GLY A 47 -9.23 5.18 -8.14
C GLY A 47 -9.02 3.93 -8.99
N ILE A 48 -8.12 3.02 -8.59
CA ILE A 48 -7.91 1.76 -9.31
C ILE A 48 -9.09 0.85 -9.01
N GLU A 49 -10.00 0.71 -9.97
CA GLU A 49 -11.19 -0.12 -9.82
C GLU A 49 -10.85 -1.61 -9.92
N SER A 50 -11.15 -2.35 -8.85
CA SER A 50 -11.27 -3.80 -8.94
C SER A 50 -12.69 -4.17 -9.32
N LYS A 51 -12.87 -4.97 -10.37
CA LYS A 51 -14.21 -5.50 -10.70
C LYS A 51 -14.76 -6.33 -9.53
N PRO A 52 -15.99 -6.09 -9.07
CA PRO A 52 -16.60 -6.89 -8.01
C PRO A 52 -16.62 -8.37 -8.41
N GLY A 53 -16.25 -9.26 -7.50
CA GLY A 53 -16.18 -10.71 -7.73
C GLY A 53 -14.87 -11.22 -8.34
N ARG A 54 -13.91 -10.35 -8.71
CA ARG A 54 -12.56 -10.76 -9.11
C ARG A 54 -11.53 -10.37 -8.04
N SER A 55 -10.50 -11.20 -7.88
CA SER A 55 -9.30 -10.83 -7.12
C SER A 55 -8.79 -9.49 -7.64
N VAL A 56 -8.48 -8.56 -6.74
CA VAL A 56 -7.91 -7.27 -7.16
C VAL A 56 -6.53 -7.56 -7.76
N VAL A 57 -6.45 -7.44 -9.08
CA VAL A 57 -5.23 -7.65 -9.86
C VAL A 57 -4.64 -6.28 -10.18
N THR A 58 -3.43 -6.01 -9.70
CA THR A 58 -2.66 -4.81 -10.05
C THR A 58 -1.70 -5.14 -11.19
N SER A 59 -1.73 -4.32 -12.25
CA SER A 59 -0.74 -4.39 -13.34
C SER A 59 0.64 -3.88 -12.91
N LYS A 60 1.67 -4.12 -13.72
CA LYS A 60 3.02 -3.57 -13.47
C LYS A 60 3.00 -2.04 -13.37
N ARG A 61 2.20 -1.39 -14.22
CA ARG A 61 1.99 0.07 -14.22
C ARG A 61 1.30 0.55 -12.94
N ASP A 62 0.32 -0.20 -12.45
CA ASP A 62 -0.37 0.14 -11.20
C ASP A 62 0.55 -0.04 -9.99
N ARG A 63 1.39 -1.08 -9.96
CA ARG A 63 2.40 -1.27 -8.90
C ARG A 63 3.36 -0.08 -8.83
N GLN A 64 3.80 0.45 -9.97
CA GLN A 64 4.63 1.66 -10.02
C GLN A 64 3.88 2.88 -9.45
N ARG A 65 2.62 3.11 -9.86
CA ARG A 65 1.79 4.20 -9.33
C ARG A 65 1.57 4.10 -7.82
N ILE A 66 1.31 2.89 -7.30
CA ILE A 66 1.14 2.63 -5.88
C ILE A 66 2.43 2.93 -5.10
N HIS A 67 3.59 2.58 -5.67
CA HIS A 67 4.89 2.87 -5.07
C HIS A 67 5.17 4.38 -5.03
N GLU A 68 4.95 5.08 -6.13
CA GLU A 68 5.13 6.53 -6.22
C GLU A 68 4.19 7.29 -5.29
N PHE A 69 2.92 6.89 -5.25
CA PHE A 69 1.94 7.45 -4.32
C PHE A 69 2.38 7.24 -2.87
N GLY A 70 2.95 6.07 -2.54
CA GLY A 70 3.57 5.82 -1.25
C GLY A 70 4.71 6.79 -0.93
N ARG A 71 5.66 6.99 -1.87
CA ARG A 71 6.80 7.90 -1.67
C ARG A 71 6.37 9.36 -1.50
N LYS A 72 5.41 9.83 -2.31
CA LYS A 72 4.90 11.21 -2.23
C LYS A 72 4.26 11.48 -0.88
N ASN A 73 3.45 10.55 -0.38
CA ASN A 73 2.79 10.69 0.92
C ASN A 73 3.77 10.58 2.10
N ALA A 74 4.81 9.75 2.02
CA ALA A 74 5.84 9.68 3.06
C ALA A 74 6.54 11.04 3.23
N LYS A 75 6.97 11.66 2.12
CA LYS A 75 7.59 12.99 2.13
C LYS A 75 6.67 14.07 2.70
N ALA A 76 5.37 13.99 2.40
CA ALA A 76 4.38 14.92 2.96
C ALA A 76 4.24 14.76 4.47
N GLN A 77 4.19 13.51 4.96
CA GLN A 77 4.13 13.23 6.40
C GLN A 77 5.40 13.67 7.15
N ASP A 78 6.58 13.44 6.58
CA ASP A 78 7.84 13.89 7.16
C ASP A 78 7.90 15.42 7.28
N LYS A 79 7.42 16.13 6.25
CA LYS A 79 7.30 17.59 6.30
C LYS A 79 6.35 18.07 7.40
N VAL A 80 5.18 17.44 7.55
CA VAL A 80 4.22 17.77 8.62
C VAL A 80 4.81 17.50 10.00
N ARG A 81 5.53 16.38 10.17
CA ARG A 81 6.22 16.06 11.43
C ARG A 81 7.31 17.07 11.76
N ALA A 82 8.11 17.47 10.77
CA ALA A 82 9.15 18.48 10.94
C ALA A 82 8.57 19.85 11.35
N LEU A 83 7.47 20.28 10.71
CA LEU A 83 6.77 21.52 11.07
C LEU A 83 6.23 21.47 12.51
N ARG A 84 5.54 20.39 12.88
CA ARG A 84 5.06 20.21 14.27
C ARG A 84 6.19 20.17 15.29
N ALA A 85 7.31 19.53 14.97
CA ALA A 85 8.48 19.49 15.83
C ALA A 85 9.14 20.88 15.99
N ALA A 86 9.06 21.74 14.97
CA ALA A 86 9.50 23.13 15.05
C ALA A 86 8.55 23.99 15.91
N GLU A 87 7.23 23.79 15.81
CA GLU A 87 6.23 24.48 16.64
C GLU A 87 6.30 24.08 18.13
N LEU A 88 6.70 22.85 18.43
CA LEU A 88 6.82 22.31 19.80
C LEU A 88 8.13 22.66 20.51
N ARG A 89 9.06 23.38 19.87
CA ARG A 89 10.22 23.95 20.56
C ARG A 89 9.82 25.31 21.13
N PRO A 90 9.59 25.45 22.45
CA PRO A 90 9.39 26.77 23.04
C PRO A 90 10.64 27.61 22.79
N ALA A 91 10.43 28.85 22.35
CA ALA A 91 11.48 29.86 22.31
C ALA A 91 12.10 29.97 23.70
N ALA A 92 13.40 29.66 23.79
CA ALA A 92 14.21 29.87 24.98
C ALA A 92 14.54 31.36 25.14
#